data_AF-A0A8W8LI34-F1
#
_entry.id   AF-A0A8W8LI34-F1
#
_cell.length_a   1.000
_cell.length_b   1.000
_cell.length_c   1.000
_cell.angle_alpha   90.00
_cell.angle_beta   90.00
_cell.angle_gamma   90.00
#
_symmetry.space_group_name_H-M   'P 1'
#
loop_
_entity.id
_entity.type
_entity.pdbx_description
1 polymer ?
#
loop_
_entity_poly.entity_id
_entity_poly.type
_entity_poly.pdbx_seq_one_letter_code
_entity_poly.pdbx_strand_id
1 'polypeptide(L)'
;MDLSPIPLPYGKTYHLFLSFCQEDEEIAFSLLQELENKYQLKCLYHLRDFKPGVHVTENILDGIEKSMKIVYLVSQKFKESQLCKMETLYGITASHKQCENSLIPVLLEPIEMPRELQTINYVDGTLDGTDKACKIYKACLFGANESCILPNVIPFQDVSNGMPLRVIRRVEKTVWCIPVTRFSEDMTKRKRVKDEARSRQIDELCCEIVEKLNLSKFTTNYYKYNGGFWVRVWCFFVLGAPALSVLPLLVFLVIVGDITEETLAGVCSTLAIVPIVAVSIVVCCCFYLKRETLLSNITWKYLRENYKTLKVLPLIRSTEEVVILNYDTDPCKKFCIFALKRRIEDEDQLQIEADSIILGFIYRNQTLLANWFGLEDFKYDRHNTYFQKKCICQYLEPSLLSDLFSDN
;
A
#
# COMPACT_ATOMS: atom_id res chain seq x y z
N MET A 1 -25.48 22.01 -10.58
CA MET A 1 -25.41 20.55 -10.78
C MET A 1 -26.80 20.13 -11.21
N ASP A 2 -26.99 19.76 -12.47
CA ASP A 2 -28.24 19.11 -12.88
C ASP A 2 -28.29 17.74 -12.20
N LEU A 3 -29.20 17.59 -11.24
CA LEU A 3 -29.39 16.36 -10.50
C LEU A 3 -30.30 15.46 -11.33
N SER A 4 -29.77 14.36 -11.85
CA SER A 4 -30.57 13.35 -12.54
C SER A 4 -31.44 12.59 -11.52
N PRO A 5 -32.76 12.49 -11.72
CA PRO A 5 -33.62 11.74 -10.81
C PRO A 5 -33.24 10.25 -10.84
N ILE A 6 -33.12 9.63 -9.66
CA ILE A 6 -32.82 8.20 -9.54
C ILE A 6 -34.13 7.43 -9.79
N PRO A 7 -34.20 6.52 -10.78
CA PRO A 7 -35.38 5.68 -10.97
C PRO A 7 -35.46 4.60 -9.89
N LEU A 8 -36.67 4.35 -9.36
CA LEU A 8 -36.91 3.26 -8.41
C LEU A 8 -36.97 1.90 -9.12
N PRO A 9 -36.30 0.86 -8.61
CA PRO A 9 -36.46 -0.52 -9.10
C PRO A 9 -37.90 -1.03 -8.97
N TYR A 10 -38.26 -2.03 -9.78
CA TYR A 10 -39.58 -2.65 -9.72
C TYR A 10 -39.88 -3.19 -8.31
N GLY A 11 -41.08 -2.90 -7.79
CA GLY A 11 -41.48 -3.29 -6.44
C GLY A 11 -41.00 -2.37 -5.31
N LYS A 12 -40.13 -1.39 -5.59
CA LYS A 12 -39.68 -0.39 -4.60
C LYS A 12 -40.56 0.86 -4.65
N THR A 13 -40.92 1.36 -3.46
CA THR A 13 -41.77 2.57 -3.27
C THR A 13 -40.96 3.76 -2.74
N TYR A 14 -39.81 3.50 -2.12
CA TYR A 14 -38.93 4.48 -1.51
C TYR A 14 -37.48 4.25 -1.96
N HIS A 15 -36.70 5.33 -2.07
CA HIS A 15 -35.27 5.25 -2.35
C HIS A 15 -34.49 4.82 -1.11
N LEU A 16 -34.86 5.40 0.03
CA LEU A 16 -34.16 5.23 1.30
C LEU A 16 -35.14 4.90 2.41
N PHE A 17 -34.79 3.96 3.26
CA PHE A 17 -35.35 3.82 4.60
C PHE A 17 -34.38 4.44 5.61
N LEU A 18 -34.83 5.43 6.38
CA LEU A 18 -34.02 6.04 7.44
C LEU A 18 -34.25 5.29 8.76
N SER A 19 -33.21 4.63 9.26
CA SER A 19 -33.17 4.00 10.59
C SER A 19 -32.25 4.80 11.50
N PHE A 20 -32.79 5.29 12.61
CA PHE A 20 -32.11 6.16 13.55
C PHE A 20 -32.68 5.95 14.96
N CYS A 21 -31.96 6.37 15.99
CA CYS A 21 -32.46 6.34 17.36
C CYS A 21 -33.41 7.52 17.57
N GLN A 22 -34.46 7.38 18.39
CA GLN A 22 -35.45 8.45 18.58
C GLN A 22 -34.80 9.77 19.08
N GLU A 23 -33.74 9.67 19.86
CA GLU A 23 -32.96 10.82 20.34
C GLU A 23 -32.21 11.55 19.22
N ASP A 24 -31.99 10.92 18.07
CA ASP A 24 -31.37 11.49 16.88
C ASP A 24 -32.40 12.10 15.90
N GLU A 25 -33.68 12.21 16.30
CA GLU A 25 -34.80 12.66 15.45
C GLU A 25 -34.53 14.00 14.76
N GLU A 26 -34.02 15.00 15.49
CA GLU A 26 -33.75 16.33 14.94
C GLU A 26 -32.72 16.28 13.79
N ILE A 27 -31.67 15.47 13.96
CA ILE A 27 -30.64 15.26 12.95
C ILE A 27 -31.22 14.47 11.76
N ALA A 28 -32.02 13.45 12.04
CA ALA A 28 -32.68 12.66 11.01
C ALA A 28 -33.64 13.50 10.16
N PHE A 29 -34.42 14.39 10.79
CA PHE A 29 -35.39 15.24 10.13
C PHE A 29 -34.74 16.31 9.25
N SER A 30 -33.67 16.95 9.73
CA SER A 30 -32.90 17.91 8.91
C SER A 30 -32.28 17.22 7.68
N LEU A 31 -31.70 16.04 7.87
CA LEU A 31 -31.15 15.24 6.78
C LEU A 31 -32.22 14.77 5.78
N LEU A 32 -33.39 14.34 6.28
CA LEU A 32 -34.54 13.96 5.48
C LEU A 32 -34.96 15.10 4.54
N GLN A 33 -35.08 16.33 5.07
CA GLN A 33 -35.44 17.50 4.28
C GLN A 33 -34.43 17.79 3.18
N GLU A 34 -33.13 17.66 3.46
CA GLU A 34 -32.10 17.82 2.42
C GLU A 34 -32.21 16.74 1.33
N LEU A 35 -32.41 15.48 1.72
CA LEU A 35 -32.53 14.36 0.78
C LEU A 35 -33.77 14.49 -0.11
N GLU A 36 -34.92 14.84 0.45
CA GLU A 36 -36.18 14.99 -0.29
C GLU A 36 -36.18 16.27 -1.16
N ASN A 37 -35.73 17.42 -0.63
CA ASN A 37 -35.85 18.70 -1.33
C ASN A 37 -34.71 18.95 -2.33
N LYS A 38 -33.45 18.69 -1.92
CA LYS A 38 -32.28 18.97 -2.77
C LYS A 38 -32.05 17.85 -3.76
N TYR A 39 -32.15 16.59 -3.32
CA TYR A 39 -31.81 15.42 -4.12
C TYR A 39 -33.01 14.65 -4.68
N GLN A 40 -34.24 15.09 -4.40
CA GLN A 40 -35.48 14.48 -4.89
C GLN A 40 -35.63 12.99 -4.54
N LEU A 41 -34.97 12.55 -3.47
CA LEU A 41 -35.04 11.17 -3.00
C LEU A 41 -36.24 10.99 -2.08
N LYS A 42 -37.23 10.21 -2.52
CA LYS A 42 -38.32 9.76 -1.66
C LYS A 42 -37.80 8.85 -0.53
N CYS A 43 -37.89 9.30 0.71
CA CYS A 43 -37.41 8.59 1.88
C CYS A 43 -38.57 8.07 2.73
N LEU A 44 -38.41 6.90 3.36
CA LEU A 44 -39.30 6.39 4.38
C LEU A 44 -38.80 6.86 5.73
N TYR A 45 -39.62 7.66 6.40
CA TYR A 45 -39.39 8.21 7.74
C TYR A 45 -40.41 7.62 8.71
N HIS A 46 -39.96 6.80 9.65
CA HIS A 46 -40.86 5.96 10.45
C HIS A 46 -41.93 6.72 11.26
N LEU A 47 -41.63 7.94 11.71
CA LEU A 47 -42.57 8.78 12.46
C LEU A 47 -43.71 9.35 11.58
N ARG A 48 -43.50 9.43 10.26
CA ARG A 48 -44.49 9.92 9.27
C ARG A 48 -45.18 8.78 8.52
N ASP A 49 -44.41 7.75 8.16
CA ASP A 49 -44.79 6.79 7.11
C ASP A 49 -45.22 5.41 7.66
N PHE A 50 -45.02 5.13 8.96
CA PHE A 50 -45.50 3.87 9.55
C PHE A 50 -47.02 3.84 9.64
N LYS A 51 -47.60 2.68 9.31
CA LYS A 51 -49.04 2.50 9.33
C LYS A 51 -49.54 2.38 10.77
N PRO A 52 -50.44 3.26 11.24
CA PRO A 52 -51.01 3.13 12.57
C PRO A 52 -51.81 1.84 12.67
N GLY A 53 -51.72 1.16 13.82
CA GLY A 53 -52.40 -0.12 14.07
C GLY A 53 -51.67 -1.38 13.57
N VAL A 54 -50.56 -1.22 12.84
CA VAL A 54 -49.66 -2.33 12.45
C VAL A 54 -48.50 -2.43 13.44
N HIS A 55 -48.04 -3.64 13.74
CA HIS A 55 -46.90 -3.83 14.65
C HIS A 55 -45.64 -3.13 14.11
N VAL A 56 -44.87 -2.51 15.00
CA VAL A 56 -43.65 -1.77 14.63
C VAL A 56 -42.68 -2.65 13.84
N THR A 57 -42.49 -3.90 14.25
CA THR A 57 -41.64 -4.87 13.53
C THR A 57 -42.14 -5.15 12.10
N GLU A 58 -43.45 -5.22 11.89
CA GLU A 58 -44.03 -5.44 10.56
C GLU A 58 -43.88 -4.19 9.68
N ASN A 59 -44.05 -2.99 10.25
CA ASN A 59 -43.77 -1.74 9.55
C ASN A 59 -42.29 -1.62 9.14
N ILE A 60 -41.36 -2.05 10.00
CA ILE A 60 -39.92 -2.08 9.69
C ILE A 60 -39.64 -3.03 8.52
N LEU A 61 -40.17 -4.26 8.57
CA LEU A 61 -39.97 -5.24 7.50
C LEU A 61 -40.56 -4.75 6.16
N ASP A 62 -41.79 -4.19 6.18
CA ASP A 62 -42.43 -3.57 5.01
C ASP A 62 -41.59 -2.40 4.47
N GLY A 63 -41.03 -1.58 5.36
CA GLY A 63 -40.17 -0.46 5.00
C GLY A 63 -38.86 -0.91 4.35
N ILE A 64 -38.22 -1.95 4.90
CA ILE A 64 -37.00 -2.55 4.34
C ILE A 64 -37.27 -3.16 2.96
N GLU A 65 -38.39 -3.86 2.80
CA GLU A 65 -38.75 -4.50 1.52
C GLU A 65 -39.07 -3.47 0.44
N LYS A 66 -39.83 -2.42 0.78
CA LYS A 66 -40.25 -1.36 -0.15
C LYS A 66 -39.19 -0.30 -0.42
N SER A 67 -38.07 -0.32 0.30
CA SER A 67 -36.99 0.65 0.10
C SER A 67 -35.87 0.05 -0.75
N MET A 68 -35.31 0.87 -1.64
CA MET A 68 -34.15 0.49 -2.45
C MET A 68 -32.90 0.31 -1.57
N LYS A 69 -32.70 1.19 -0.58
CA LYS A 69 -31.54 1.22 0.32
C LYS A 69 -31.96 1.55 1.75
N ILE A 70 -31.12 1.20 2.72
CA ILE A 70 -31.33 1.52 4.14
C ILE A 70 -30.18 2.41 4.61
N VAL A 71 -30.49 3.53 5.24
CA VAL A 71 -29.53 4.44 5.85
C VAL A 71 -29.61 4.30 7.37
N TYR A 72 -28.49 4.00 8.02
CA TYR A 72 -28.41 3.94 9.48
C TYR A 72 -27.71 5.19 10.01
N LEU A 73 -28.37 5.97 10.86
CA LEU A 73 -27.72 7.09 11.54
C LEU A 73 -27.12 6.60 12.85
N VAL A 74 -25.79 6.48 12.87
CA VAL A 74 -25.05 5.81 13.93
C VAL A 74 -24.50 6.85 14.92
N SER A 75 -25.17 6.98 16.04
CA SER A 75 -24.76 7.72 17.24
C SER A 75 -24.41 6.76 18.40
N GLN A 76 -23.92 7.29 19.52
CA GLN A 76 -23.78 6.51 20.74
C GLN A 76 -25.13 5.93 21.21
N LYS A 77 -26.22 6.66 21.01
CA LYS A 77 -27.59 6.22 21.37
C LYS A 77 -28.10 5.11 20.47
N PHE A 78 -27.84 5.22 19.17
CA PHE A 78 -28.11 4.14 18.22
C PHE A 78 -27.41 2.83 18.63
N LYS A 79 -26.16 2.91 19.08
CA LYS A 79 -25.38 1.74 19.55
C LYS A 79 -25.92 1.14 20.85
N GLU A 80 -26.51 1.94 21.72
CA GLU A 80 -27.09 1.49 23.00
C GLU A 80 -28.49 0.87 22.81
N SER A 81 -29.29 1.42 21.88
CA SER A 81 -30.68 1.04 21.63
C SER A 81 -30.85 -0.41 21.13
N GLN A 82 -31.73 -1.16 21.80
CA GLN A 82 -32.07 -2.53 21.39
C GLN A 82 -32.93 -2.56 20.12
N LEU A 83 -33.79 -1.56 19.93
CA LEU A 83 -34.62 -1.46 18.73
C LEU A 83 -33.74 -1.24 17.49
N CYS A 84 -32.77 -0.31 17.57
CA CYS A 84 -31.83 -0.05 16.48
C CYS A 84 -30.97 -1.28 16.13
N LYS A 85 -30.57 -2.07 17.13
CA LYS A 85 -29.87 -3.35 16.91
C LYS A 85 -30.74 -4.34 16.15
N MET A 86 -32.00 -4.50 16.56
CA MET A 86 -32.94 -5.40 15.88
C MET A 86 -33.21 -4.95 14.44
N GLU A 87 -33.45 -3.66 14.20
CA GLU A 87 -33.59 -3.08 12.86
C GLU A 87 -32.37 -3.32 11.97
N THR A 88 -31.18 -3.17 12.56
CA THR A 88 -29.90 -3.43 11.88
C THR A 88 -29.79 -4.89 11.45
N LEU A 89 -30.11 -5.83 12.34
CA LEU A 89 -30.09 -7.26 12.03
C LEU A 89 -31.10 -7.65 10.94
N TYR A 90 -32.30 -7.05 10.95
CA TYR A 90 -33.28 -7.26 9.88
C TYR A 90 -32.77 -6.74 8.53
N GLY A 91 -32.19 -5.54 8.49
CA GLY A 91 -31.64 -4.97 7.26
C GLY A 91 -30.46 -5.76 6.71
N ILE A 92 -29.55 -6.24 7.57
CA ILE A 92 -28.46 -7.14 7.17
C ILE A 92 -29.01 -8.44 6.58
N THR A 93 -30.00 -9.05 7.25
CA THR A 93 -30.62 -10.29 6.77
C THR A 93 -31.31 -10.08 5.42
N ALA A 94 -32.00 -8.96 5.24
CA ALA A 94 -32.65 -8.61 3.97
C ALA A 94 -31.64 -8.34 2.85
N SER A 95 -30.55 -7.62 3.16
CA SER A 95 -29.43 -7.36 2.24
C SER A 95 -28.82 -8.68 1.72
N HIS A 96 -28.57 -9.64 2.61
CA HIS A 96 -28.05 -10.95 2.22
C HIS A 96 -29.02 -11.80 1.41
N LYS A 97 -30.33 -11.72 1.67
CA LYS A 97 -31.35 -12.52 0.96
C LYS A 97 -31.66 -12.01 -0.44
N GLN A 98 -31.64 -10.69 -0.64
CA GLN A 98 -32.11 -10.07 -1.87
C GLN A 98 -30.99 -9.58 -2.79
N CYS A 99 -29.72 -9.58 -2.35
CA CYS A 99 -28.56 -9.05 -3.11
C CYS A 99 -28.73 -7.61 -3.65
N GLU A 100 -29.76 -6.86 -3.23
CA GLU A 100 -30.18 -5.59 -3.84
C GLU A 100 -30.18 -4.42 -2.83
N ASN A 101 -30.55 -4.69 -1.57
CA ASN A 101 -30.60 -3.67 -0.52
C ASN A 101 -29.20 -3.39 0.00
N SER A 102 -28.59 -2.27 -0.38
CA SER A 102 -27.31 -1.86 0.18
C SER A 102 -27.48 -0.93 1.37
N LEU A 103 -26.77 -1.26 2.43
CA LEU A 103 -26.79 -0.57 3.71
C LEU A 103 -25.84 0.62 3.65
N ILE A 104 -26.27 1.77 4.17
CA ILE A 104 -25.51 3.02 4.19
C ILE A 104 -25.48 3.52 5.64
N PRO A 105 -24.57 3.03 6.48
CA PRO A 105 -24.32 3.63 7.79
C PRO A 105 -23.74 5.04 7.63
N VAL A 106 -24.16 5.96 8.48
CA VAL A 106 -23.70 7.34 8.56
C VAL A 106 -23.30 7.60 10.00
N LEU A 107 -22.00 7.81 10.23
CA LEU A 107 -21.46 8.06 11.55
C LEU A 107 -21.76 9.51 11.96
N LEU A 108 -22.54 9.69 13.03
CA LEU A 108 -22.92 11.01 13.54
C LEU A 108 -21.93 11.54 14.59
N GLU A 109 -21.34 10.64 15.37
CA GLU A 109 -20.44 10.93 16.48
C GLU A 109 -19.18 10.06 16.38
N PRO A 110 -18.02 10.50 16.90
CA PRO A 110 -16.75 9.76 16.80
C PRO A 110 -16.73 8.56 17.76
N ILE A 111 -17.57 7.56 17.48
CA ILE A 111 -17.73 6.34 18.25
C ILE A 111 -17.21 5.12 17.47
N GLU A 112 -16.88 4.05 18.20
CA GLU A 112 -16.60 2.76 17.56
C GLU A 112 -17.88 2.17 16.94
N MET A 113 -17.79 1.82 15.66
CA MET A 113 -18.90 1.22 14.90
C MET A 113 -19.48 -0.04 15.60
N PRO A 114 -20.81 -0.19 15.65
CA PRO A 114 -21.47 -1.41 16.12
C PRO A 114 -20.99 -2.64 15.36
N ARG A 115 -20.86 -3.77 16.05
CA ARG A 115 -20.27 -5.01 15.49
C ARG A 115 -20.96 -5.47 14.21
N GLU A 116 -22.27 -5.26 14.14
CA GLU A 116 -23.15 -5.62 13.03
C GLU A 116 -22.84 -4.81 11.77
N LEU A 117 -22.32 -3.58 11.92
CA LEU A 117 -22.05 -2.64 10.84
C LEU A 117 -20.55 -2.46 10.56
N GLN A 118 -19.66 -3.09 11.34
CA GLN A 118 -18.20 -2.96 11.18
C GLN A 118 -17.69 -3.39 9.80
N THR A 119 -18.39 -4.32 9.14
CA THR A 119 -18.03 -4.84 7.82
C THR A 119 -18.64 -4.05 6.67
N ILE A 120 -19.37 -2.98 6.94
CA ILE A 120 -20.16 -2.22 5.97
C ILE A 120 -19.53 -0.83 5.77
N ASN A 121 -19.48 -0.38 4.52
CA ASN A 121 -19.01 0.96 4.18
C ASN A 121 -19.89 2.02 4.81
N TYR A 122 -19.30 2.96 5.56
CA TYR A 122 -20.05 4.04 6.18
C TYR A 122 -19.63 5.42 5.66
N VAL A 123 -20.55 6.36 5.78
CA VAL A 123 -20.32 7.79 5.57
C VAL A 123 -19.85 8.38 6.89
N ASP A 124 -18.61 8.83 6.94
CA ASP A 124 -18.14 9.61 8.09
C ASP A 124 -18.75 11.01 8.05
N GLY A 125 -19.70 11.26 8.96
CA GLY A 125 -20.39 12.52 9.15
C GLY A 125 -19.85 13.34 10.33
N THR A 126 -18.76 12.93 10.99
CA THR A 126 -18.12 13.70 12.07
C THR A 126 -17.10 14.71 11.54
N LEU A 127 -16.71 14.58 10.27
CA LEU A 127 -15.74 15.47 9.62
C LEU A 127 -16.37 16.83 9.30
N ASP A 128 -15.72 17.91 9.77
CA ASP A 128 -16.15 19.30 9.52
C ASP A 128 -16.32 19.59 8.02
N GLY A 129 -17.45 20.21 7.65
CA GLY A 129 -17.79 20.56 6.27
C GLY A 129 -18.33 19.40 5.42
N THR A 130 -18.62 18.24 6.02
CA THR A 130 -19.22 17.12 5.28
C THR A 130 -20.71 17.36 4.98
N ASP A 131 -21.06 17.48 3.69
CA ASP A 131 -22.45 17.38 3.22
C ASP A 131 -22.89 15.90 3.27
N LYS A 132 -23.56 15.52 4.37
CA LYS A 132 -24.04 14.16 4.63
C LYS A 132 -25.03 13.71 3.55
N ALA A 133 -25.96 14.58 3.18
CA ALA A 133 -26.97 14.31 2.15
C ALA A 133 -26.34 14.07 0.77
N CYS A 134 -25.32 14.84 0.39
CA CYS A 134 -24.58 14.63 -0.86
C CYS A 134 -23.91 13.26 -0.92
N LYS A 135 -23.27 12.85 0.18
CA LYS A 135 -22.60 11.53 0.26
C LYS A 135 -23.62 10.38 0.19
N ILE A 136 -24.76 10.51 0.86
CA ILE A 136 -25.86 9.53 0.79
C ILE A 136 -26.43 9.46 -0.64
N TYR A 137 -26.67 10.61 -1.28
CA TYR A 137 -27.14 10.65 -2.67
C TYR A 137 -26.16 9.98 -3.63
N LYS A 138 -24.86 10.24 -3.49
CA LYS A 138 -23.81 9.52 -4.24
C LYS A 138 -23.86 8.02 -3.97
N ALA A 139 -24.03 7.59 -2.72
CA ALA A 139 -24.19 6.18 -2.38
C ALA A 139 -25.42 5.53 -3.02
N CYS A 140 -26.49 6.28 -3.23
CA CYS A 140 -27.69 5.82 -3.95
C CYS A 140 -27.43 5.65 -5.45
N LEU A 141 -26.82 6.66 -6.09
CA LEU A 141 -26.55 6.66 -7.54
C LEU A 141 -25.60 5.54 -7.95
N PHE A 142 -24.54 5.36 -7.17
CA PHE A 142 -23.49 4.43 -7.54
C PHE A 142 -23.90 2.99 -7.29
N GLY A 143 -24.83 2.72 -6.37
CA GLY A 143 -25.48 1.42 -6.18
C GLY A 143 -24.50 0.30 -5.82
N ALA A 144 -24.71 -0.39 -4.71
CA ALA A 144 -23.96 -1.62 -4.44
C ALA A 144 -24.39 -2.79 -5.36
N ASN A 145 -24.32 -2.60 -6.68
CA ASN A 145 -24.28 -3.68 -7.67
C ASN A 145 -22.81 -4.05 -7.86
N GLU A 146 -22.27 -4.95 -7.02
CA GLU A 146 -20.96 -5.63 -7.10
C GLU A 146 -19.70 -4.81 -7.52
N SER A 147 -19.79 -3.49 -7.62
CA SER A 147 -18.80 -2.67 -8.33
C SER A 147 -18.73 -1.22 -7.85
N CYS A 148 -19.44 -0.85 -6.78
CA CYS A 148 -19.22 0.42 -6.10
C CYS A 148 -18.53 0.22 -4.75
N ILE A 149 -17.21 0.10 -4.85
CA ILE A 149 -16.31 0.53 -3.78
C ILE A 149 -16.38 2.07 -3.78
N LEU A 150 -17.37 2.62 -3.07
CA LEU A 150 -17.21 3.99 -2.57
C LEU A 150 -16.02 3.99 -1.63
N PRO A 151 -15.22 5.07 -1.64
CA PRO A 151 -13.89 5.01 -1.12
C PRO A 151 -13.89 4.87 0.42
N ASN A 152 -13.84 3.62 0.93
CA ASN A 152 -13.53 3.18 2.31
C ASN A 152 -13.95 1.72 2.59
N VAL A 153 -13.81 0.81 1.61
CA VAL A 153 -13.80 -0.63 1.90
C VAL A 153 -12.36 -1.02 2.26
N ILE A 154 -12.08 -1.14 3.54
CA ILE A 154 -10.94 -1.91 4.01
C ILE A 154 -11.53 -3.23 4.50
N PRO A 155 -11.51 -4.33 3.71
CA PRO A 155 -11.80 -5.62 4.30
C PRO A 155 -10.75 -5.87 5.39
N PHE A 156 -11.11 -6.54 6.49
CA PHE A 156 -10.11 -7.05 7.42
C PHE A 156 -9.21 -8.03 6.67
N GLN A 157 -8.10 -7.52 6.16
CA GLN A 157 -7.08 -8.32 5.51
C GLN A 157 -6.07 -8.70 6.59
N ASP A 158 -5.90 -10.01 6.83
CA ASP A 158 -4.82 -10.48 7.70
C ASP A 158 -3.44 -10.01 7.19
N VAL A 159 -3.36 -9.73 5.89
CA VAL A 159 -2.17 -9.27 5.18
C VAL A 159 -2.53 -8.15 4.21
N SER A 160 -2.09 -6.93 4.50
CA SER A 160 -2.24 -5.77 3.62
C SER A 160 -1.13 -5.68 2.58
N ASN A 161 -1.38 -4.98 1.47
CA ASN A 161 -0.34 -4.67 0.49
C ASN A 161 0.76 -3.82 1.14
N GLY A 162 2.01 -4.20 0.94
CA GLY A 162 3.15 -3.57 1.59
C GLY A 162 3.55 -4.18 2.93
N MET A 163 2.76 -5.12 3.48
CA MET A 163 3.13 -5.83 4.70
C MET A 163 4.32 -6.76 4.44
N PRO A 164 5.37 -6.75 5.29
CA PRO A 164 6.48 -7.69 5.16
C PRO A 164 6.03 -9.11 5.53
N LEU A 165 6.13 -10.04 4.57
CA LEU A 165 5.78 -11.45 4.74
C LEU A 165 6.97 -12.28 5.21
N ARG A 166 8.14 -12.00 4.63
CA ARG A 166 9.39 -12.71 4.85
C ARG A 166 10.52 -11.70 4.90
N VAL A 167 11.47 -11.91 5.79
CA VAL A 167 12.64 -11.06 5.96
C VAL A 167 13.85 -11.96 5.88
N ILE A 168 14.74 -11.70 4.93
CA ILE A 168 15.99 -12.41 4.74
C ILE A 168 17.10 -11.47 5.19
N ARG A 169 17.89 -11.92 6.15
CA ARG A 169 18.98 -11.15 6.73
C ARG A 169 20.31 -11.81 6.46
N ARG A 170 21.32 -10.97 6.36
CA ARG A 170 22.69 -11.42 6.44
C ARG A 170 23.00 -11.85 7.88
N VAL A 171 23.60 -13.01 7.99
CA VAL A 171 24.20 -13.53 9.21
C VAL A 171 25.69 -13.66 8.96
N GLU A 172 26.48 -13.01 9.81
CA GLU A 172 27.93 -13.15 9.81
C GLU A 172 28.30 -14.27 10.79
N LYS A 173 29.04 -15.27 10.29
CA LYS A 173 29.61 -16.33 11.12
C LYS A 173 31.10 -16.38 10.90
N THR A 174 31.87 -16.43 11.98
CA THR A 174 33.30 -16.66 11.92
C THR A 174 33.57 -18.15 11.84
N VAL A 175 34.26 -18.57 10.78
CA VAL A 175 34.68 -19.95 10.57
C VAL A 175 36.19 -19.93 10.34
N TRP A 176 36.97 -20.56 11.23
CA TRP A 176 38.43 -20.53 11.17
C TRP A 176 39.02 -19.11 11.08
N CYS A 177 38.51 -18.18 11.90
CA CYS A 177 38.91 -16.76 11.92
C CYS A 177 38.59 -15.97 10.64
N ILE A 178 37.89 -16.57 9.68
CA ILE A 178 37.43 -15.90 8.46
C ILE A 178 35.96 -15.54 8.64
N PRO A 179 35.56 -14.26 8.48
CA PRO A 179 34.16 -13.88 8.50
C PRO A 179 33.48 -14.40 7.22
N VAL A 180 32.56 -15.34 7.39
CA VAL A 180 31.72 -15.87 6.31
C VAL A 180 30.36 -15.20 6.43
N THR A 181 29.92 -14.54 5.37
CA THR A 181 28.59 -13.93 5.29
C THR A 181 27.65 -14.88 4.55
N ARG A 182 26.48 -15.14 5.12
CA ARG A 182 25.40 -15.87 4.46
C ARG A 182 24.09 -15.15 4.66
N PHE A 183 23.21 -15.22 3.67
CA PHE A 183 21.83 -14.83 3.81
C PHE A 183 21.01 -16.00 4.34
N SER A 184 20.15 -15.72 5.31
CA SER A 184 19.16 -16.66 5.83
C SER A 184 17.89 -15.92 6.19
N GLU A 185 16.75 -16.61 6.10
CA GLU A 185 15.49 -16.05 6.56
C GLU A 185 15.48 -15.84 8.08
N ASP A 186 14.95 -14.70 8.52
CA ASP A 186 14.63 -14.42 9.91
C ASP A 186 13.27 -15.01 10.26
N MET A 187 13.29 -16.23 10.81
CA MET A 187 12.08 -16.97 11.18
C MET A 187 11.22 -16.26 12.23
N THR A 188 11.78 -15.34 13.02
CA THR A 188 11.03 -14.59 14.04
C THR A 188 10.08 -13.56 13.43
N LYS A 189 10.40 -13.08 12.22
CA LYS A 189 9.61 -12.07 11.49
C LYS A 189 8.68 -12.67 10.46
N ARG A 190 8.63 -14.01 10.35
CA ARG A 190 7.78 -14.72 9.39
C ARG A 190 6.30 -14.49 9.72
N LYS A 191 5.55 -13.95 8.76
CA LYS A 191 4.09 -13.82 8.86
C LYS A 191 3.38 -15.07 8.32
N ARG A 192 2.34 -15.51 9.02
CA ARG A 192 1.50 -16.64 8.61
C ARG A 192 0.53 -16.18 7.51
N VAL A 193 0.50 -16.92 6.40
CA VAL A 193 -0.48 -16.76 5.32
C VAL A 193 -1.48 -17.90 5.46
N LYS A 194 -2.80 -17.60 5.44
CA LYS A 194 -3.86 -18.62 5.65
C LYS A 194 -3.97 -19.62 4.51
N ASP A 195 -3.72 -19.18 3.29
CA ASP A 195 -3.69 -20.03 2.10
C ASP A 195 -2.40 -20.87 2.07
N GLU A 196 -2.55 -22.18 2.24
CA GLU A 196 -1.42 -23.12 2.26
C GLU A 196 -0.69 -23.22 0.92
N ALA A 197 -1.41 -23.19 -0.20
CA ALA A 197 -0.81 -23.30 -1.53
C ALA A 197 0.04 -22.06 -1.81
N ARG A 198 -0.52 -20.88 -1.54
CA ARG A 198 0.21 -19.61 -1.64
C ARG A 198 1.39 -19.55 -0.68
N SER A 199 1.24 -20.04 0.55
CA SER A 199 2.34 -20.07 1.52
C SER A 199 3.51 -20.95 1.06
N ARG A 200 3.23 -22.10 0.43
CA ARG A 200 4.27 -22.99 -0.11
C ARG A 200 5.04 -22.32 -1.25
N GLN A 201 4.33 -21.68 -2.18
CA GLN A 201 4.98 -20.98 -3.28
C GLN A 201 5.84 -19.80 -2.81
N ILE A 202 5.40 -19.07 -1.78
CA ILE A 202 6.22 -18.01 -1.16
C ILE A 202 7.48 -18.61 -0.53
N ASP A 203 7.36 -19.75 0.16
CA ASP A 203 8.50 -20.41 0.79
C ASP A 203 9.51 -20.92 -0.27
N GLU A 204 9.04 -21.51 -1.37
CA GLU A 204 9.87 -21.91 -2.51
C GLU A 204 10.63 -20.71 -3.11
N LEU A 205 9.93 -19.59 -3.36
CA LEU A 205 10.54 -18.35 -3.84
C LEU A 205 11.60 -17.83 -2.85
N CYS A 206 11.33 -17.88 -1.55
CA CYS A 206 12.29 -17.47 -0.52
C CYS A 206 13.56 -18.32 -0.57
N CYS A 207 13.40 -19.64 -0.67
CA CYS A 207 14.52 -20.58 -0.78
C CYS A 207 15.36 -20.28 -2.01
N GLU A 208 14.74 -20.07 -3.17
CA GLU A 208 15.44 -19.76 -4.42
C GLU A 208 16.21 -18.43 -4.34
N ILE A 209 15.59 -17.39 -3.77
CA ILE A 209 16.24 -16.09 -3.57
C ILE A 209 17.44 -16.23 -2.63
N VAL A 210 17.28 -16.93 -1.50
CA VAL A 210 18.38 -17.17 -0.54
C VAL A 210 19.53 -17.93 -1.20
N GLU A 211 19.23 -18.97 -1.97
CA GLU A 211 20.23 -19.76 -2.69
C GLU A 211 20.99 -18.88 -3.70
N LYS A 212 20.29 -18.12 -4.54
CA LYS A 212 20.95 -17.24 -5.51
C LYS A 212 21.73 -16.11 -4.86
N LEU A 213 21.24 -15.52 -3.77
CA LEU A 213 22.00 -14.51 -3.02
C LEU A 213 23.30 -15.11 -2.49
N ASN A 214 23.26 -16.33 -1.97
CA ASN A 214 24.44 -17.02 -1.43
C ASN A 214 25.42 -17.52 -2.50
N LEU A 215 24.93 -17.95 -3.67
CA LEU A 215 25.74 -18.36 -4.83
C LEU A 215 26.33 -17.17 -5.60
N SER A 216 25.67 -16.01 -5.55
CA SER A 216 26.13 -14.82 -6.29
C SER A 216 27.47 -14.32 -5.75
N LYS A 217 28.28 -13.70 -6.62
CA LYS A 217 29.54 -13.01 -6.27
C LYS A 217 29.39 -11.89 -5.23
N PHE A 218 28.15 -11.62 -4.79
CA PHE A 218 27.78 -10.63 -3.77
C PHE A 218 28.29 -11.02 -2.37
N THR A 219 28.21 -12.31 -1.98
CA THR A 219 28.75 -12.81 -0.71
C THR A 219 30.27 -12.86 -0.73
N THR A 220 30.87 -13.26 -1.86
CA THR A 220 32.31 -13.44 -2.01
C THR A 220 33.10 -12.13 -2.09
N ASN A 221 32.54 -11.06 -2.68
CA ASN A 221 33.21 -9.76 -2.78
C ASN A 221 32.78 -8.76 -1.70
N TYR A 222 31.92 -9.13 -0.73
CA TYR A 222 31.35 -8.20 0.24
C TYR A 222 32.38 -7.44 1.09
N TYR A 223 33.51 -8.07 1.44
CA TYR A 223 34.57 -7.42 2.21
C TYR A 223 35.08 -6.13 1.54
N LYS A 224 35.01 -6.04 0.21
CA LYS A 224 35.35 -4.84 -0.58
C LYS A 224 34.31 -3.72 -0.46
N TYR A 225 33.11 -4.00 0.04
CA TYR A 225 31.97 -3.07 0.07
C TYR A 225 31.57 -2.67 1.50
N ASN A 226 32.22 -3.23 2.52
CA ASN A 226 32.02 -2.82 3.91
C ASN A 226 32.64 -1.42 4.14
N GLY A 227 31.85 -0.47 4.64
CA GLY A 227 32.33 0.88 4.97
C GLY A 227 33.48 0.84 5.98
N GLY A 228 33.47 -0.11 6.91
CA GLY A 228 34.56 -0.32 7.86
C GLY A 228 35.87 -0.77 7.21
N PHE A 229 35.82 -1.49 6.07
CA PHE A 229 37.01 -1.85 5.30
C PHE A 229 37.63 -0.59 4.68
N TRP A 230 36.82 0.26 4.05
CA TRP A 230 37.31 1.52 3.47
C TRP A 230 37.79 2.52 4.52
N VAL A 231 37.16 2.57 5.69
CA VAL A 231 37.67 3.37 6.83
C VAL A 231 39.02 2.82 7.29
N ARG A 232 39.20 1.50 7.39
CA ARG A 232 40.51 0.91 7.75
C ARG A 232 41.57 1.16 6.68
N VAL A 233 41.22 1.05 5.39
CA VAL A 233 42.09 1.39 4.26
C VAL A 233 42.43 2.88 4.27
N TRP A 234 41.45 3.75 4.50
CA TRP A 234 41.63 5.19 4.63
C TRP A 234 42.50 5.53 5.84
N CYS A 235 42.28 4.90 7.01
CA CYS A 235 43.15 5.03 8.17
C CYS A 235 44.56 4.52 7.87
N PHE A 236 44.73 3.45 7.11
CA PHE A 236 46.05 2.99 6.67
C PHE A 236 46.75 4.04 5.78
N PHE A 237 46.03 4.66 4.84
CA PHE A 237 46.57 5.74 4.01
C PHE A 237 46.79 7.05 4.76
N VAL A 238 45.93 7.42 5.71
CA VAL A 238 46.01 8.66 6.50
C VAL A 238 47.00 8.54 7.66
N LEU A 239 47.17 7.35 8.26
CA LEU A 239 48.24 7.08 9.23
C LEU A 239 49.57 6.76 8.54
N GLY A 240 49.53 6.29 7.29
CA GLY A 240 50.70 6.19 6.40
C GLY A 240 51.14 7.53 5.80
N ALA A 241 50.23 8.50 5.66
CA ALA A 241 50.54 9.86 5.19
C ALA A 241 51.53 10.64 6.09
N PRO A 242 51.54 10.48 7.42
CA PRO A 242 52.62 10.94 8.29
C PRO A 242 53.99 10.44 7.87
N ALA A 243 54.11 9.21 7.36
CA ALA A 243 55.38 8.72 6.82
C ALA A 243 55.78 9.46 5.52
N LEU A 244 54.80 9.97 4.75
CA LEU A 244 55.01 10.83 3.57
C LEU A 244 55.32 12.28 3.93
N SER A 245 54.89 12.80 5.09
CA SER A 245 55.25 14.16 5.56
C SER A 245 56.57 14.22 6.33
N VAL A 246 57.04 13.09 6.87
CA VAL A 246 58.39 12.95 7.45
C VAL A 246 59.47 12.96 6.35
N LEU A 247 59.10 12.58 5.12
CA LEU A 247 59.99 12.57 3.96
C LEU A 247 60.53 13.96 3.57
N PRO A 248 59.73 15.03 3.47
CA PRO A 248 60.22 16.40 3.29
C PRO A 248 61.14 16.88 4.42
N LEU A 249 60.89 16.42 5.65
CA LEU A 249 61.69 16.75 6.84
C LEU A 249 63.04 16.02 6.81
N LEU A 250 63.06 14.76 6.36
CA LEU A 250 64.28 14.02 6.05
C LEU A 250 65.03 14.63 4.85
N VAL A 251 64.35 15.05 3.79
CA VAL A 251 64.93 15.75 2.63
C VAL A 251 65.54 17.09 3.05
N PHE A 252 64.88 17.84 3.95
CA PHE A 252 65.43 19.06 4.53
C PHE A 252 66.69 18.79 5.36
N LEU A 253 66.70 17.71 6.16
CA LEU A 253 67.88 17.27 6.91
C LEU A 253 69.03 16.80 5.99
N VAL A 254 68.72 16.20 4.84
CA VAL A 254 69.70 15.83 3.81
C VAL A 254 70.28 17.08 3.13
N ILE A 255 69.46 18.09 2.81
CA ILE A 255 69.91 19.36 2.18
C ILE A 255 70.80 20.17 3.13
N VAL A 256 70.53 20.12 4.43
CA VAL A 256 71.37 20.75 5.46
C VAL A 256 72.70 20.00 5.67
N GLY A 257 72.87 18.83 5.04
CA GLY A 257 74.17 18.30 4.63
C GLY A 257 74.69 17.10 5.42
N ASP A 258 73.91 16.02 5.56
CA ASP A 258 74.39 14.86 6.33
C ASP A 258 74.11 13.45 5.76
N ILE A 259 73.85 13.26 4.45
CA ILE A 259 73.73 11.89 3.87
C ILE A 259 74.30 11.79 2.43
N THR A 260 74.96 10.67 2.12
CA THR A 260 75.71 10.34 0.89
C THR A 260 74.84 9.97 -0.33
N GLU A 261 75.42 10.19 -1.53
CA GLU A 261 74.80 10.15 -2.88
C GLU A 261 74.09 8.82 -3.23
N GLU A 262 74.54 7.68 -2.70
CA GLU A 262 73.94 6.36 -2.94
C GLU A 262 72.55 6.20 -2.30
N THR A 263 72.24 6.95 -1.24
CA THR A 263 70.94 6.89 -0.56
C THR A 263 69.84 7.67 -1.30
N LEU A 264 70.21 8.62 -2.16
CA LEU A 264 69.29 9.51 -2.86
C LEU A 264 68.55 8.81 -4.01
N ALA A 265 69.22 7.89 -4.71
CA ALA A 265 68.65 7.13 -5.81
C ALA A 265 67.58 6.13 -5.34
N GLY A 266 67.77 5.52 -4.16
CA GLY A 266 66.79 4.65 -3.52
C GLY A 266 65.52 5.41 -3.11
N VAL A 267 65.66 6.63 -2.60
CA VAL A 267 64.53 7.46 -2.15
C VAL A 267 63.69 7.96 -3.33
N CYS A 268 64.31 8.38 -4.44
CA CYS A 268 63.59 8.87 -5.63
C CYS A 268 62.75 7.78 -6.33
N SER A 269 63.23 6.53 -6.39
CA SER A 269 62.48 5.42 -6.97
C SER A 269 61.25 5.02 -6.13
N THR A 270 61.35 5.10 -4.81
CA THR A 270 60.20 4.86 -3.91
C THR A 270 59.16 5.99 -3.94
N LEU A 271 59.57 7.24 -4.16
CA LEU A 271 58.69 8.41 -4.22
C LEU A 271 57.83 8.48 -5.51
N ALA A 272 58.28 7.93 -6.63
CA ALA A 272 57.55 7.96 -7.89
C ALA A 272 56.52 6.83 -8.02
N ILE A 273 56.80 5.65 -7.45
CA ILE A 273 55.97 4.45 -7.61
C ILE A 273 54.73 4.52 -6.68
N VAL A 274 54.90 5.03 -5.47
CA VAL A 274 53.83 5.04 -4.45
C VAL A 274 52.62 5.91 -4.83
N PRO A 275 52.77 7.12 -5.40
CA PRO A 275 51.64 7.94 -5.85
C PRO A 275 50.92 7.32 -7.05
N ILE A 276 51.64 6.70 -7.98
CA ILE A 276 51.05 6.04 -9.16
C ILE A 276 50.21 4.83 -8.72
N VAL A 277 50.71 4.04 -7.76
CA VAL A 277 49.95 2.92 -7.17
C VAL A 277 48.75 3.44 -6.38
N ALA A 278 48.88 4.52 -5.60
CA ALA A 278 47.78 5.12 -4.87
C ALA A 278 46.68 5.68 -5.79
N VAL A 279 47.05 6.42 -6.85
CA VAL A 279 46.10 6.95 -7.85
C VAL A 279 45.47 5.81 -8.65
N SER A 280 46.23 4.76 -9.01
CA SER A 280 45.69 3.59 -9.71
C SER A 280 44.70 2.82 -8.83
N ILE A 281 44.96 2.72 -7.53
CA ILE A 281 44.01 2.16 -6.56
C ILE A 281 42.76 3.03 -6.48
N VAL A 282 42.88 4.36 -6.34
CA VAL A 282 41.74 5.29 -6.29
C VAL A 282 40.90 5.25 -7.58
N VAL A 283 41.52 5.22 -8.76
CA VAL A 283 40.82 5.09 -10.05
C VAL A 283 40.13 3.72 -10.17
N CYS A 284 40.76 2.63 -9.71
CA CYS A 284 40.10 1.33 -9.58
C CYS A 284 38.92 1.37 -8.58
N CYS A 285 39.05 2.10 -7.47
CA CYS A 285 37.98 2.27 -6.48
C CYS A 285 36.78 3.05 -7.06
N CYS A 286 37.04 4.11 -7.83
CA CYS A 286 36.03 4.91 -8.50
C CYS A 286 35.26 4.10 -9.57
N PHE A 287 35.95 3.21 -10.31
CA PHE A 287 35.30 2.33 -11.29
C PHE A 287 34.49 1.18 -10.66
N TYR A 288 34.72 0.84 -9.39
CA TYR A 288 34.03 -0.27 -8.69
C TYR A 288 32.72 0.14 -7.98
N LEU A 289 32.34 1.43 -8.03
CA LEU A 289 31.08 1.97 -7.51
C LEU A 289 29.86 1.65 -8.40
N LYS A 290 29.86 0.53 -9.12
CA LYS A 290 28.68 -0.04 -9.80
C LYS A 290 27.81 -0.80 -8.79
N ARG A 291 27.50 -0.11 -7.68
CA ARG A 291 27.04 -0.63 -6.38
C ARG A 291 25.55 -0.99 -6.33
N GLU A 292 24.72 -0.40 -7.19
CA GLU A 292 23.25 -0.52 -7.10
C GLU A 292 22.59 -1.27 -8.27
N THR A 293 23.23 -1.30 -9.44
CA THR A 293 22.58 -1.82 -10.66
C THR A 293 22.38 -3.33 -10.65
N LEU A 294 23.32 -4.12 -10.11
CA LEU A 294 23.22 -5.59 -10.12
C LEU A 294 22.11 -6.12 -9.20
N LEU A 295 21.95 -5.53 -8.02
CA LEU A 295 21.02 -5.97 -6.98
C LEU A 295 19.57 -5.58 -7.34
N SER A 296 19.41 -4.36 -7.86
CA SER A 296 18.19 -3.90 -8.52
C SER A 296 17.79 -4.87 -9.64
N ASN A 297 18.72 -5.25 -10.54
CA ASN A 297 18.43 -6.17 -11.65
C ASN A 297 17.93 -7.55 -11.20
N ILE A 298 18.47 -8.12 -10.11
CA ILE A 298 17.98 -9.40 -9.56
C ILE A 298 16.56 -9.24 -9.04
N THR A 299 16.30 -8.19 -8.26
CA THR A 299 14.98 -7.85 -7.73
C THR A 299 13.95 -7.72 -8.85
N TRP A 300 14.30 -6.96 -9.91
CA TRP A 300 13.42 -6.70 -11.05
C TRP A 300 13.17 -7.91 -11.94
N LYS A 301 14.15 -8.80 -12.10
CA LYS A 301 13.96 -10.04 -12.85
C LYS A 301 12.87 -10.91 -12.21
N TYR A 302 12.96 -11.12 -10.89
CA TYR A 302 11.98 -11.91 -10.16
C TYR A 302 10.60 -11.27 -10.09
N LEU A 303 10.57 -9.94 -9.98
CA LEU A 303 9.34 -9.19 -10.06
C LEU A 303 8.62 -9.42 -11.38
N ARG A 304 9.33 -9.37 -12.51
CA ARG A 304 8.78 -9.56 -13.85
C ARG A 304 8.15 -10.95 -14.05
N GLU A 305 8.73 -11.98 -13.46
CA GLU A 305 8.27 -13.37 -13.64
C GLU A 305 7.13 -13.74 -12.69
N ASN A 306 7.08 -13.16 -11.48
CA ASN A 306 6.22 -13.64 -10.39
C ASN A 306 5.04 -12.73 -10.01
N TYR A 307 4.94 -11.50 -10.54
CA TYR A 307 3.90 -10.56 -10.12
C TYR A 307 2.47 -11.06 -10.41
N LYS A 308 2.24 -11.85 -11.48
CA LYS A 308 0.91 -12.42 -11.81
C LYS A 308 0.52 -13.59 -10.92
N THR A 309 1.49 -14.38 -10.50
CA THR A 309 1.25 -15.72 -9.93
C THR A 309 1.32 -15.73 -8.41
N LEU A 310 2.22 -14.94 -7.82
CA LEU A 310 2.54 -15.05 -6.39
C LEU A 310 2.03 -13.88 -5.54
N LYS A 311 1.61 -12.77 -6.16
CA LYS A 311 1.12 -11.57 -5.46
C LYS A 311 2.07 -11.10 -4.36
N VAL A 312 3.38 -11.10 -4.65
CA VAL A 312 4.44 -10.69 -3.73
C VAL A 312 5.47 -9.83 -4.45
N LEU A 313 6.05 -8.91 -3.70
CA LEU A 313 7.05 -7.97 -4.16
C LEU A 313 8.35 -8.19 -3.36
N PRO A 314 9.35 -8.93 -3.87
CA PRO A 314 10.65 -8.98 -3.25
C PRO A 314 11.31 -7.60 -3.34
N LEU A 315 11.69 -7.03 -2.21
CA LEU A 315 12.36 -5.73 -2.11
C LEU A 315 13.68 -5.87 -1.39
N ILE A 316 14.73 -5.32 -1.97
CA ILE A 316 16.04 -5.28 -1.31
C ILE A 316 16.19 -3.91 -0.65
N ARG A 317 16.08 -3.88 0.69
CA ARG A 317 16.13 -2.63 1.47
C ARG A 317 17.55 -2.12 1.69
N SER A 318 18.48 -3.04 1.88
CA SER A 318 19.89 -2.73 2.12
C SER A 318 20.76 -3.88 1.64
N THR A 319 22.09 -3.73 1.71
CA THR A 319 23.01 -4.84 1.48
C THR A 319 22.88 -5.97 2.51
N GLU A 320 22.14 -5.77 3.59
CA GLU A 320 22.04 -6.68 4.72
C GLU A 320 20.64 -7.31 4.86
N GLU A 321 19.61 -6.68 4.29
CA GLU A 321 18.23 -7.10 4.46
C GLU A 321 17.44 -7.09 3.14
N VAL A 322 16.85 -8.23 2.81
CA VAL A 322 15.88 -8.41 1.73
C VAL A 322 14.53 -8.70 2.37
N VAL A 323 13.50 -7.97 1.96
CA VAL A 323 12.15 -8.07 2.51
C VAL A 323 11.19 -8.42 1.39
N ILE A 324 10.42 -9.49 1.56
CA ILE A 324 9.37 -9.86 0.60
C ILE A 324 8.06 -9.29 1.13
N LEU A 325 7.50 -8.32 0.40
CA LEU A 325 6.23 -7.69 0.72
C LEU A 325 5.07 -8.45 0.08
N ASN A 326 3.92 -8.43 0.76
CA ASN A 326 2.65 -8.78 0.14
C ASN A 326 2.27 -7.73 -0.90
N TYR A 327 1.87 -8.15 -2.09
CA TYR A 327 1.41 -7.23 -3.13
C TYR A 327 0.37 -7.88 -4.04
N ASP A 328 -0.89 -7.79 -3.62
CA ASP A 328 -2.05 -8.25 -4.35
C ASP A 328 -2.62 -7.13 -5.23
N THR A 329 -2.54 -7.29 -6.54
CA THR A 329 -3.07 -6.33 -7.51
C THR A 329 -4.54 -6.54 -7.83
N ASP A 330 -5.16 -7.65 -7.42
CA ASP A 330 -6.55 -7.97 -7.77
C ASP A 330 -7.55 -6.88 -7.34
N PRO A 331 -7.46 -6.29 -6.14
CA PRO A 331 -8.34 -5.17 -5.76
C PRO A 331 -8.16 -3.96 -6.68
N CYS A 332 -6.91 -3.61 -6.99
CA CYS A 332 -6.59 -2.48 -7.87
C CYS A 332 -7.00 -2.78 -9.34
N LYS A 333 -7.00 -4.06 -9.77
CA LYS A 333 -7.56 -4.54 -11.06
C LYS A 333 -9.07 -4.40 -11.13
N LYS A 334 -9.80 -4.84 -10.10
CA LYS A 334 -11.26 -4.68 -10.02
C LYS A 334 -11.67 -3.21 -10.17
N PHE A 335 -10.90 -2.29 -9.56
CA PHE A 335 -11.14 -0.86 -9.75
C PHE A 335 -10.89 -0.40 -11.20
N CYS A 336 -9.80 -0.85 -11.84
CA CYS A 336 -9.52 -0.47 -13.22
C CYS A 336 -10.60 -0.98 -14.18
N ILE A 337 -11.05 -2.24 -14.00
CA ILE A 337 -12.18 -2.83 -14.73
C ILE A 337 -13.43 -1.97 -14.54
N PHE A 338 -13.73 -1.57 -13.30
CA PHE A 338 -14.86 -0.68 -13.02
C PHE A 338 -14.77 0.65 -13.78
N ALA A 339 -13.60 1.31 -13.75
CA ALA A 339 -13.41 2.58 -14.44
C ALA A 339 -13.53 2.45 -15.97
N LEU A 340 -13.08 1.31 -16.53
CA LEU A 340 -13.08 1.04 -17.96
C LEU A 340 -14.41 0.48 -18.49
N LYS A 341 -15.26 -0.11 -17.64
CA LYS A 341 -16.55 -0.74 -18.02
C LYS A 341 -17.51 0.23 -18.72
N ARG A 342 -17.32 1.54 -18.55
CA ARG A 342 -18.09 2.58 -19.25
C ARG A 342 -17.63 2.86 -20.69
N ARG A 343 -16.43 2.39 -21.05
CA ARG A 343 -15.78 2.62 -22.36
C ARG A 343 -15.74 1.35 -23.21
N ILE A 344 -15.71 0.18 -22.57
CA ILE A 344 -15.55 -1.12 -23.22
C ILE A 344 -16.72 -2.01 -22.78
N GLU A 345 -17.56 -2.39 -23.73
CA GLU A 345 -18.70 -3.29 -23.51
C GLU A 345 -18.29 -4.78 -23.51
N ASP A 346 -17.22 -5.12 -24.24
CA ASP A 346 -16.68 -6.48 -24.29
C ASP A 346 -15.87 -6.81 -23.01
N GLU A 347 -16.35 -7.80 -22.25
CA GLU A 347 -15.73 -8.21 -20.98
C GLU A 347 -14.31 -8.78 -21.15
N ASP A 348 -14.01 -9.45 -22.27
CA ASP A 348 -12.68 -10.02 -22.50
C ASP A 348 -11.66 -8.91 -22.78
N GLN A 349 -12.03 -7.96 -23.62
CA GLN A 349 -11.21 -6.79 -23.93
C GLN A 349 -11.02 -5.90 -22.68
N LEU A 350 -12.05 -5.78 -21.84
CA LEU A 350 -12.01 -5.04 -20.59
C LEU A 350 -10.98 -5.60 -19.60
N GLN A 351 -10.91 -6.94 -19.47
CA GLN A 351 -9.93 -7.58 -18.60
C GLN A 351 -8.50 -7.41 -19.10
N ILE A 352 -8.28 -7.54 -20.41
CA ILE A 352 -6.96 -7.39 -21.04
C ILE A 352 -6.44 -5.96 -20.85
N GLU A 353 -7.30 -4.96 -21.05
CA GLU A 353 -6.92 -3.55 -20.93
C GLU A 353 -6.62 -3.18 -19.47
N ALA A 354 -7.46 -3.62 -18.53
CA ALA A 354 -7.22 -3.40 -17.10
C ALA A 354 -5.89 -4.02 -16.62
N ASP A 355 -5.57 -5.23 -17.10
CA ASP A 355 -4.27 -5.84 -16.86
C ASP A 355 -3.15 -4.99 -17.48
N SER A 356 -3.25 -4.66 -18.77
CA SER A 356 -2.24 -3.87 -19.50
C SER A 356 -1.88 -2.57 -18.77
N ILE A 357 -2.87 -1.83 -18.25
CA ILE A 357 -2.65 -0.56 -17.54
C ILE A 357 -1.90 -0.78 -16.23
N ILE A 358 -2.29 -1.77 -15.42
CA ILE A 358 -1.61 -2.07 -14.15
C ILE A 358 -0.16 -2.49 -14.42
N LEU A 359 0.06 -3.30 -15.44
CA LEU A 359 1.40 -3.76 -15.83
C LEU A 359 2.26 -2.64 -16.37
N GLY A 360 1.69 -1.77 -17.19
CA GLY A 360 2.33 -0.55 -17.66
C GLY A 360 2.78 0.31 -16.48
N PHE A 361 1.93 0.47 -15.46
CA PHE A 361 2.27 1.22 -14.25
C PHE A 361 3.42 0.58 -13.47
N ILE A 362 3.33 -0.72 -13.18
CA ILE A 362 4.37 -1.46 -12.44
C ILE A 362 5.70 -1.38 -13.19
N TYR A 363 5.68 -1.51 -14.52
CA TYR A 363 6.89 -1.48 -15.33
C TYR A 363 7.53 -0.08 -15.39
N ARG A 364 6.74 0.99 -15.44
CA ARG A 364 7.26 2.37 -15.48
C ARG A 364 7.74 2.85 -14.11
N ASN A 365 7.08 2.43 -13.04
CA ASN A 365 7.31 2.94 -11.67
C ASN A 365 8.03 1.93 -10.77
N GLN A 366 8.92 1.14 -11.35
CA GLN A 366 9.72 0.14 -10.66
C GLN A 366 10.46 0.73 -9.44
N THR A 367 11.31 1.73 -9.65
CA THR A 367 12.08 2.36 -8.56
C THR A 367 11.22 2.91 -7.43
N LEU A 368 10.03 3.43 -7.77
CA LEU A 368 9.06 3.94 -6.82
C LEU A 368 8.45 2.82 -5.95
N LEU A 369 7.99 1.73 -6.58
CA LEU A 369 7.44 0.56 -5.88
C LEU A 369 8.49 -0.16 -5.02
N ALA A 370 9.77 -0.08 -5.43
CA ALA A 370 10.87 -0.61 -4.64
C ALA A 370 11.11 0.14 -3.33
N ASN A 371 10.73 1.42 -3.26
CA ASN A 371 10.79 2.21 -2.05
C ASN A 371 9.39 2.43 -1.48
N TRP A 372 8.82 1.38 -0.87
CA TRP A 372 7.48 1.42 -0.27
C TRP A 372 7.24 2.62 0.64
N PHE A 373 8.23 2.99 1.46
CA PHE A 373 8.11 4.11 2.37
C PHE A 373 8.21 5.48 1.70
N GLY A 374 8.81 5.53 0.50
CA GLY A 374 8.87 6.71 -0.34
C GLY A 374 7.59 6.95 -1.14
N LEU A 375 6.61 6.04 -1.10
CA LEU A 375 5.28 6.30 -1.64
C LEU A 375 4.60 7.41 -0.85
N GLU A 376 3.81 8.21 -1.56
CA GLU A 376 3.02 9.28 -0.95
C GLU A 376 1.98 8.69 -0.01
N ASP A 377 1.82 9.34 1.15
CA ASP A 377 0.73 9.06 2.07
C ASP A 377 -0.57 9.59 1.46
N PHE A 378 -1.67 8.90 1.70
CA PHE A 378 -2.98 9.39 1.29
C PHE A 378 -3.95 9.36 2.46
N LYS A 379 -4.73 10.45 2.61
CA LYS A 379 -5.72 10.59 3.68
C LYS A 379 -6.81 9.50 3.66
N TYR A 380 -6.92 8.79 2.55
CA TYR A 380 -7.89 7.73 2.31
C TYR A 380 -7.18 6.54 1.63
N ASP A 381 -6.84 5.47 2.33
CA ASP A 381 -6.24 4.30 1.67
C ASP A 381 -7.33 3.37 1.12
N ARG A 382 -7.40 3.23 -0.22
CA ARG A 382 -8.45 2.44 -0.88
C ARG A 382 -8.40 0.95 -0.57
N HIS A 383 -7.23 0.42 -0.28
CA HIS A 383 -7.05 -1.02 -0.06
C HIS A 383 -6.30 -1.32 1.24
N ASN A 384 -6.27 -0.36 2.18
CA ASN A 384 -5.58 -0.47 3.47
C ASN A 384 -4.16 -0.98 3.35
N THR A 385 -3.41 -0.40 2.44
CA THR A 385 -2.00 -0.70 2.32
C THR A 385 -1.24 -0.36 3.62
N TYR A 386 -0.12 -1.05 3.80
CA TYR A 386 0.72 -0.93 4.97
C TYR A 386 1.25 0.51 5.10
N PHE A 387 0.95 1.15 6.23
CA PHE A 387 1.22 2.57 6.51
C PHE A 387 0.44 3.58 5.64
N GLN A 388 -0.76 3.24 5.15
CA GLN A 388 -1.64 4.19 4.45
C GLN A 388 -0.99 4.82 3.20
N LYS A 389 -0.18 4.03 2.50
CA LYS A 389 0.46 4.45 1.25
C LYS A 389 -0.53 4.41 0.09
N LYS A 390 -0.34 5.24 -0.93
CA LYS A 390 -1.19 5.18 -2.12
C LYS A 390 -1.13 3.79 -2.81
N CYS A 391 -2.27 3.15 -3.12
CA CYS A 391 -2.28 2.02 -4.09
C CYS A 391 -2.06 2.54 -5.52
N ILE A 392 -1.55 1.67 -6.39
CA ILE A 392 -1.54 1.82 -7.86
C ILE A 392 -2.85 2.41 -8.39
N CYS A 393 -4.01 1.89 -7.99
CA CYS A 393 -5.29 2.39 -8.51
C CYS A 393 -5.52 3.88 -8.22
N GLN A 394 -4.98 4.41 -7.12
CA GLN A 394 -5.10 5.82 -6.75
C GLN A 394 -4.12 6.70 -7.55
N TYR A 395 -3.00 6.13 -7.99
CA TYR A 395 -2.12 6.80 -8.95
C TYR A 395 -2.70 6.80 -10.37
N LEU A 396 -3.44 5.75 -10.74
CA LEU A 396 -4.09 5.63 -12.04
C LEU A 396 -5.44 6.36 -12.13
N GLU A 397 -6.07 6.63 -10.99
CA GLU A 397 -7.38 7.26 -10.90
C GLU A 397 -7.49 8.58 -11.68
N PRO A 398 -6.54 9.54 -11.55
CA PRO A 398 -6.61 10.77 -12.34
C PRO A 398 -6.60 10.52 -13.85
N SER A 399 -5.78 9.59 -14.35
CA SER A 399 -5.72 9.26 -15.78
C SER A 399 -6.94 8.49 -16.28
N LEU A 400 -7.49 7.59 -15.45
CA LEU A 400 -8.67 6.81 -15.80
C LEU A 400 -9.94 7.67 -15.77
N LEU A 401 -9.94 8.75 -14.98
CA LEU A 401 -11.07 9.66 -14.82
C LEU A 401 -10.92 10.99 -15.59
N SER A 402 -9.71 11.39 -16.03
CA SER A 402 -9.49 12.66 -16.74
C SER A 402 -10.18 12.71 -18.10
N ASP A 403 -10.20 11.59 -18.84
CA ASP A 403 -10.90 11.54 -20.12
C ASP A 403 -12.43 11.45 -19.96
N LEU A 404 -12.96 11.56 -18.74
CA LEU A 404 -14.41 11.71 -18.48
C LEU A 404 -14.85 13.19 -18.52
N PHE A 405 -13.91 14.13 -18.53
CA PHE A 405 -14.18 15.57 -18.46
C PHE A 405 -13.58 16.37 -19.63
N SER A 406 -12.97 15.71 -20.62
CA SER A 406 -12.40 16.35 -21.81
C SER A 406 -13.37 16.49 -22.99
N ASP A 407 -14.56 15.91 -22.90
CA ASP A 407 -15.65 16.14 -23.87
C ASP A 407 -16.75 16.97 -23.19
N ASN A 408 -16.52 18.29 -23.12
CA ASN A 408 -17.56 19.32 -23.01
C ASN A 408 -17.03 20.64 -23.58
#